data_AF-A0A5S9IR80-F1
#
_entry.id   AF-A0A5S9IR80-F1
#
_cell.length_a   1.000
_cell.length_b   1.000
_cell.length_c   1.000
_cell.angle_alpha   90.00
_cell.angle_beta   90.00
_cell.angle_gamma   90.00
#
_symmetry.space_group_name_H-M   'P 1'
#
loop_
_entity.id
_entity.type
_entity.pdbx_description
1 polymer ?
#
loop_
_entity_poly.entity_id
_entity_poly.type
_entity_poly.pdbx_seq_one_letter_code
_entity_poly.pdbx_strand_id
1 'polypeptide(L)'
;MNHAALIRMVTKGFPNKLNRFNEKGLSMVTKTVKVTANNCPYKGRSIQVYDAEIIESLISMYALALAYRQLRENQKHIGERCVFLLKSLVRTALESAIQEACGFIPQVQQTAQNHYSKAISLIQKMGFHCTVDQHIATKKDIASFLNIPISTLNSFLYKHSYEIKPIKLDSPRIRSFGSKASRMNGYHLHDIVKIIFGIDTEVTARIKQEMFGQLGTFAKLDSRSEIEWRSVLKEIFSDFDFKCNHPIGKYRYYVDYFVPELQLCLECNGYDCHRSYDAQKEKEREQIITQNYGLIRFHHKVKLETLVNAILKIKPGSVIRLYDQEKIAQT
;
A
#
# COMPACT_ATOMS: atom_id res chain seq x y z
N MET A 1 -18.54 -10.44 16.66
CA MET A 1 -17.25 -11.03 17.07
C MET A 1 -17.02 -10.70 18.54
N ASN A 2 -16.67 -11.68 19.36
CA ASN A 2 -16.27 -11.41 20.74
C ASN A 2 -14.80 -10.97 20.71
N HIS A 3 -14.54 -9.66 20.73
CA HIS A 3 -13.19 -9.10 20.66
C HIS A 3 -12.48 -9.22 22.02
N ALA A 4 -12.31 -10.46 22.51
CA ALA A 4 -11.87 -10.74 23.87
C ALA A 4 -10.54 -10.05 24.25
N ALA A 5 -9.63 -9.86 23.29
CA ALA A 5 -8.38 -9.14 23.50
C ALA A 5 -8.60 -7.64 23.79
N LEU A 6 -9.46 -6.98 23.00
CA LEU A 6 -9.79 -5.57 23.20
C LEU A 6 -10.65 -5.38 24.45
N ILE A 7 -11.60 -6.27 24.71
CA ILE A 7 -12.42 -6.28 25.93
C ILE A 7 -11.55 -6.44 27.19
N ARG A 8 -10.49 -7.26 27.12
CA ARG A 8 -9.51 -7.35 28.21
C ARG A 8 -8.73 -6.05 28.40
N MET A 9 -8.40 -5.32 27.33
CA MET A 9 -7.71 -4.03 27.43
C MET A 9 -8.63 -2.94 28.01
N VAL A 10 -9.93 -2.98 27.73
CA VAL A 10 -10.94 -2.11 28.36
C VAL A 10 -11.01 -2.35 29.87
N THR A 11 -11.00 -3.62 30.30
CA THR A 11 -11.19 -3.98 31.71
C THR A 11 -9.92 -3.97 32.54
N LYS A 12 -8.75 -4.26 31.94
CA LYS A 12 -7.46 -4.41 32.65
C LYS A 12 -6.43 -3.35 32.26
N GLY A 13 -6.75 -2.44 31.35
CA GLY A 13 -5.80 -1.49 30.78
C GLY A 13 -4.85 -2.13 29.78
N PHE A 14 -3.93 -1.32 29.24
CA PHE A 14 -2.94 -1.77 28.30
C PHE A 14 -1.89 -2.67 28.96
N PRO A 15 -1.34 -3.67 28.25
CA PRO A 15 -0.15 -4.38 28.70
C PRO A 15 0.96 -3.39 29.07
N ASN A 16 1.64 -3.58 30.20
CA ASN A 16 2.68 -2.65 30.71
C ASN A 16 3.74 -2.27 29.66
N LYS A 17 4.09 -3.21 28.78
CA LYS A 17 5.05 -2.96 27.68
C LYS A 17 4.54 -1.95 26.65
N LEU A 18 3.23 -1.94 26.39
CA LEU A 18 2.59 -1.01 25.48
C LEU A 18 2.23 0.29 26.19
N ASN A 19 1.82 0.23 27.46
CA ASN A 19 1.42 1.40 28.23
C ASN A 19 2.53 2.45 28.36
N ARG A 20 3.80 2.04 28.25
CA ARG A 20 4.95 2.95 28.21
C ARG A 20 4.97 3.87 26.99
N PHE A 21 4.27 3.50 25.92
CA PHE A 21 4.11 4.29 24.70
C PHE A 21 2.75 4.99 24.63
N ASN A 22 1.98 4.98 25.72
CA ASN A 22 0.72 5.69 25.83
C ASN A 22 0.98 7.14 26.29
N GLU A 23 1.49 7.96 25.37
CA GLU A 23 1.92 9.34 25.66
C GLU A 23 0.77 10.26 26.09
N LYS A 24 -0.47 9.95 25.67
CA LYS A 24 -1.65 10.80 25.92
C LYS A 24 -2.51 10.38 27.11
N GLY A 25 -2.08 9.38 27.90
CA GLY A 25 -2.89 8.87 29.02
C GLY A 25 -4.22 8.29 28.56
N LEU A 26 -4.24 7.70 27.36
CA LEU A 26 -5.44 7.20 26.70
C LEU A 26 -6.10 6.10 27.54
N SER A 27 -7.43 6.13 27.63
CA SER A 27 -8.23 5.06 28.23
C SER A 27 -9.01 4.31 27.16
N MET A 28 -8.99 2.98 27.23
CA MET A 28 -9.77 2.11 26.34
C MET A 28 -11.25 2.16 26.72
N VAL A 29 -11.99 3.14 26.20
CA VAL A 29 -13.44 3.27 26.42
C VAL A 29 -14.18 2.98 25.12
N THR A 30 -15.15 2.08 25.17
CA THR A 30 -16.03 1.83 24.01
C THR A 30 -17.19 2.82 23.99
N LYS A 31 -17.50 3.33 22.80
CA LYS A 31 -18.72 4.11 22.56
C LYS A 31 -19.82 3.17 22.09
N THR A 32 -21.05 3.44 22.50
CA THR A 32 -22.22 2.68 22.02
C THR A 32 -22.87 3.46 20.89
N VAL A 33 -22.99 2.86 19.71
CA VAL A 33 -23.62 3.47 18.53
C VAL A 33 -24.78 2.61 18.04
N LYS A 34 -25.88 3.25 17.65
CA LYS A 34 -27.06 2.57 17.09
C LYS A 34 -26.88 2.39 15.58
N VAL A 35 -27.04 1.16 15.09
CA VAL A 35 -26.91 0.86 13.67
C VAL A 35 -28.19 1.26 12.93
N THR A 36 -28.11 2.22 12.02
CA THR A 36 -29.25 2.72 11.23
C THR A 36 -29.31 2.14 9.82
N ALA A 37 -28.23 1.56 9.32
CA ALA A 37 -28.12 1.07 7.94
C ALA A 37 -29.14 -0.03 7.62
N ASN A 38 -29.94 0.19 6.56
CA ASN A 38 -31.07 -0.68 6.18
C ASN A 38 -30.65 -2.11 5.79
N ASN A 39 -29.48 -2.26 5.17
CA ASN A 39 -28.97 -3.55 4.67
C ASN A 39 -28.08 -4.27 5.69
N CYS A 40 -28.07 -3.83 6.94
CA CYS A 40 -27.25 -4.42 7.98
C CYS A 40 -28.07 -5.36 8.86
N PRO A 41 -27.64 -6.62 9.10
CA PRO A 41 -28.32 -7.55 10.01
C PRO A 41 -28.37 -7.05 11.48
N TYR A 42 -27.62 -5.99 11.79
CA TYR A 42 -27.61 -5.34 13.10
C TYR A 42 -28.47 -4.08 13.17
N LYS A 43 -29.28 -3.75 12.15
CA LYS A 43 -30.16 -2.57 12.13
C LYS A 43 -31.00 -2.50 13.41
N GLY A 44 -31.05 -1.31 14.01
CA GLY A 44 -31.79 -1.02 15.24
C GLY A 44 -31.07 -1.44 16.53
N ARG A 45 -29.98 -2.23 16.44
CA ARG A 45 -29.20 -2.64 17.60
C ARG A 45 -28.12 -1.61 17.94
N SER A 46 -27.80 -1.52 19.22
CA SER A 46 -26.63 -0.80 19.71
C SER A 46 -25.41 -1.71 19.68
N ILE A 47 -24.31 -1.22 19.10
CA ILE A 47 -23.02 -1.93 19.06
C ILE A 47 -21.95 -1.09 19.75
N GLN A 48 -20.99 -1.77 20.37
CA GLN A 48 -19.80 -1.12 20.92
C GLN A 48 -18.77 -0.90 19.81
N VAL A 49 -18.26 0.32 19.72
CA VAL A 49 -17.22 0.74 18.78
C VAL A 49 -16.09 1.43 19.53
N TYR A 50 -14.89 1.28 19.00
CA TYR A 50 -13.74 2.10 19.38
C TYR A 50 -13.68 3.26 18.39
N ASP A 51 -13.41 4.46 18.88
CA ASP A 51 -13.24 5.62 18.00
C ASP A 51 -11.86 5.60 17.32
N ALA A 52 -11.70 6.50 16.34
CA ALA A 52 -10.50 6.60 15.55
C ALA A 52 -9.26 6.87 16.41
N GLU A 53 -9.40 7.72 17.45
CA GLU A 53 -8.31 8.05 18.37
C GLU A 53 -7.79 6.82 19.12
N ILE A 54 -8.69 5.95 19.59
CA ILE A 54 -8.31 4.69 20.22
C ILE A 54 -7.58 3.76 19.26
N ILE A 55 -8.08 3.63 18.04
CA ILE A 55 -7.47 2.76 17.04
C ILE A 55 -6.09 3.28 16.61
N GLU A 56 -5.97 4.59 16.37
CA GLU A 56 -4.71 5.24 16.01
C GLU A 56 -3.68 5.10 17.13
N SER A 57 -4.08 5.33 18.38
CA SER A 57 -3.20 5.19 19.54
C SER A 57 -2.69 3.76 19.71
N LEU A 58 -3.56 2.76 19.53
CA LEU A 58 -3.16 1.35 19.54
C LEU A 58 -2.14 1.05 18.44
N ILE A 59 -2.40 1.54 17.22
CA ILE A 59 -1.48 1.38 16.09
C ILE A 59 -0.12 1.99 16.43
N SER A 60 -0.09 3.24 16.91
CA SER A 60 1.14 3.95 17.30
C SER A 60 1.90 3.22 18.41
N MET A 61 1.20 2.79 19.48
CA MET A 61 1.81 2.06 20.59
C MET A 61 2.46 0.74 20.16
N TYR A 62 1.81 -0.03 19.28
CA TYR A 62 2.38 -1.28 18.76
C TYR A 62 3.53 -1.04 17.78
N ALA A 63 3.47 0.01 16.95
CA ALA A 63 4.56 0.39 16.07
C ALA A 63 5.81 0.85 16.85
N LEU A 64 5.62 1.69 17.88
CA LEU A 64 6.70 2.13 18.76
C LEU A 64 7.27 0.95 19.55
N ALA A 65 6.41 0.11 20.14
CA ALA A 65 6.89 -1.09 20.85
C ALA A 65 7.69 -2.04 19.95
N LEU A 66 7.39 -2.11 18.65
CA LEU A 66 8.21 -2.84 17.68
C LEU A 66 9.57 -2.16 17.49
N ALA A 67 9.58 -0.84 17.24
CA ALA A 67 10.80 -0.07 17.01
C ALA A 67 11.77 -0.16 18.20
N TYR A 68 11.26 -0.14 19.43
CA TYR A 68 12.04 -0.32 20.65
C TYR A 68 12.34 -1.79 20.99
N ARG A 69 12.01 -2.74 20.12
CA ARG A 69 12.20 -4.19 20.31
C ARG A 69 11.57 -4.74 21.61
N GLN A 70 10.47 -4.14 22.05
CA GLN A 70 9.78 -4.51 23.29
C GLN A 70 8.69 -5.57 23.08
N LEU A 71 8.24 -5.78 21.84
CA LEU A 71 7.26 -6.81 21.49
C LEU A 71 7.85 -8.22 21.64
N ARG A 72 7.00 -9.16 22.09
CA ARG A 72 7.33 -10.60 22.08
C ARG A 72 7.39 -11.10 20.63
N GLU A 73 8.08 -12.21 20.37
CA GLU A 73 8.17 -12.81 19.04
C GLU A 73 6.80 -13.02 18.39
N ASN A 74 5.83 -13.54 19.15
CA ASN A 74 4.47 -13.75 18.68
C ASN A 74 3.64 -12.47 18.56
N GLN A 75 4.19 -11.28 18.82
CA GLN A 75 3.54 -9.97 18.68
C GLN A 75 4.20 -9.11 17.61
N LYS A 76 5.40 -9.46 17.11
CA LYS A 76 6.12 -8.66 16.11
C LYS A 76 5.28 -8.41 14.85
N HIS A 77 4.59 -9.43 14.36
CA HIS A 77 3.68 -9.31 13.20
C HIS A 77 2.57 -8.26 13.40
N ILE A 78 2.11 -8.05 14.64
CA ILE A 78 1.13 -7.01 14.97
C ILE A 78 1.79 -5.63 14.82
N GLY A 79 2.98 -5.46 15.40
CA GLY A 79 3.76 -4.24 15.26
C GLY A 79 4.08 -3.90 13.81
N GLU A 80 4.50 -4.89 13.02
CA GLU A 80 4.81 -4.72 11.59
C GLU A 80 3.57 -4.25 10.83
N ARG A 81 2.42 -4.89 11.10
CA ARG A 81 1.13 -4.49 10.53
C ARG A 81 0.75 -3.06 10.95
N CYS A 82 0.99 -2.68 12.20
CA CYS A 82 0.74 -1.33 12.67
C CYS A 82 1.62 -0.29 11.96
N VAL A 83 2.89 -0.59 11.67
CA VAL A 83 3.76 0.28 10.86
C VAL A 83 3.18 0.47 9.45
N PHE A 84 2.70 -0.60 8.80
CA PHE A 84 2.04 -0.49 7.49
C PHE A 84 0.75 0.34 7.55
N LEU A 85 -0.03 0.20 8.62
CA LEU A 85 -1.25 1.00 8.82
C LEU A 85 -0.93 2.48 9.06
N LEU A 86 0.07 2.82 9.89
CA LEU A 86 0.53 4.21 10.07
C LEU A 86 0.91 4.85 8.74
N LYS A 87 1.72 4.14 7.95
CA LYS A 87 2.14 4.62 6.64
C LYS A 87 0.94 4.87 5.71
N SER A 88 -0.04 3.97 5.73
CA SER A 88 -1.24 4.12 4.90
C SER A 88 -2.10 5.30 5.37
N LEU A 89 -2.27 5.47 6.69
CA LEU A 89 -2.99 6.60 7.28
C LEU A 89 -2.34 7.94 6.95
N VAL A 90 -1.01 8.04 7.13
CA VAL A 90 -0.24 9.25 6.79
C VAL A 90 -0.38 9.58 5.31
N ARG A 91 -0.27 8.58 4.43
CA ARG A 91 -0.45 8.78 2.99
C ARG A 91 -1.85 9.30 2.66
N THR A 92 -2.90 8.69 3.19
CA THR A 92 -4.28 9.14 2.95
C THR A 92 -4.55 10.53 3.51
N ALA A 93 -4.00 10.84 4.69
CA ALA A 93 -4.12 12.18 5.28
C ALA A 93 -3.39 13.24 4.43
N LEU A 94 -2.20 12.93 3.94
CA LEU A 94 -1.44 13.80 3.02
C LEU A 94 -2.19 13.99 1.70
N GLU A 95 -2.67 12.91 1.09
CA GLU A 95 -3.47 12.97 -0.15
C GLU A 95 -4.73 13.82 0.05
N SER A 96 -5.41 13.68 1.19
CA SER A 96 -6.60 14.48 1.52
C SER A 96 -6.25 15.95 1.74
N ALA A 97 -5.18 16.26 2.46
CA ALA A 97 -4.73 17.63 2.70
C ALA A 97 -4.28 18.33 1.40
N ILE A 98 -3.60 17.62 0.50
CA ILE A 98 -3.23 18.12 -0.83
C ILE A 98 -4.49 18.39 -1.65
N GLN A 99 -5.44 17.46 -1.66
CA GLN A 99 -6.72 17.63 -2.35
C GLN A 99 -7.48 18.87 -1.84
N GLU A 100 -7.61 19.02 -0.52
CA GLU A 100 -8.25 20.20 0.09
C GLU A 100 -7.52 21.49 -0.26
N ALA A 101 -6.19 21.52 -0.18
CA ALA A 101 -5.38 22.68 -0.54
C ALA A 101 -5.50 23.07 -2.02
N CYS A 102 -5.75 22.08 -2.89
CA CYS A 102 -5.99 22.27 -4.32
C CYS A 102 -7.47 22.51 -4.68
N GLY A 103 -8.36 22.68 -3.69
CA GLY A 103 -9.79 22.96 -3.92
C GLY A 103 -10.63 21.74 -4.29
N PHE A 104 -10.10 20.53 -4.18
CA PHE A 104 -10.86 19.29 -4.29
C PHE A 104 -11.49 18.95 -2.94
N ILE A 105 -12.83 18.84 -2.90
CA ILE A 105 -13.54 18.37 -1.69
C ILE A 105 -13.33 16.85 -1.59
N PRO A 106 -12.63 16.31 -0.58
CA PRO A 106 -12.37 14.88 -0.48
C PRO A 106 -13.65 14.14 -0.08
N GLN A 107 -14.40 13.65 -1.06
CA GLN A 107 -15.49 12.71 -0.80
C GLN A 107 -14.96 11.28 -0.76
N VAL A 108 -14.14 10.95 0.23
CA VAL A 108 -13.43 9.66 0.33
C VAL A 108 -14.35 8.44 0.16
N GLN A 109 -15.59 8.50 0.67
CA GLN A 109 -16.60 7.43 0.48
C GLN A 109 -17.17 7.38 -0.94
N GLN A 110 -17.42 8.53 -1.56
CA GLN A 110 -17.97 8.60 -2.93
C GLN A 110 -16.89 8.24 -3.96
N THR A 111 -15.64 8.63 -3.71
CA THR A 111 -14.46 8.23 -4.47
C THR A 111 -14.24 6.72 -4.38
N ALA A 112 -14.29 6.11 -3.19
CA ALA A 112 -14.20 4.65 -3.04
C ALA A 112 -15.31 3.91 -3.80
N GLN A 113 -16.57 4.36 -3.69
CA GLN A 113 -17.70 3.78 -4.45
C GLN A 113 -17.55 3.96 -5.96
N ASN A 114 -17.07 5.12 -6.42
CA ASN A 114 -16.78 5.38 -7.83
C ASN A 114 -15.65 4.47 -8.37
N HIS A 115 -14.61 4.20 -7.57
CA HIS A 115 -13.56 3.25 -7.95
C HIS A 115 -14.07 1.81 -8.05
N TYR A 116 -14.98 1.39 -7.16
CA TYR A 116 -15.61 0.07 -7.27
C TYR A 116 -16.51 -0.07 -8.51
N SER A 117 -17.33 0.94 -8.83
CA SER A 117 -18.13 0.93 -10.07
C SER A 117 -17.26 0.98 -11.34
N LYS A 118 -16.13 1.70 -11.30
CA LYS A 118 -15.13 1.68 -12.37
C LYS A 118 -14.48 0.30 -12.51
N ALA A 119 -14.13 -0.36 -11.40
CA ALA A 119 -13.56 -1.70 -11.40
C ALA A 119 -14.49 -2.72 -12.04
N ILE A 120 -15.77 -2.68 -11.68
CA ILE A 120 -16.80 -3.57 -12.25
C ILE A 120 -16.93 -3.35 -13.76
N SER A 121 -17.00 -2.09 -14.19
CA SER A 121 -17.09 -1.74 -15.61
C SER A 121 -15.84 -2.20 -16.38
N LEU A 122 -14.67 -2.12 -15.77
CA LEU A 122 -13.40 -2.51 -16.36
C LEU A 122 -13.29 -4.02 -16.55
N ILE A 123 -13.58 -4.81 -15.51
CA ILE A 123 -13.48 -6.27 -15.60
C ILE A 123 -14.48 -6.82 -16.63
N GLN A 124 -15.67 -6.21 -16.74
CA GLN A 124 -16.65 -6.53 -17.78
C GLN A 124 -16.12 -6.21 -19.20
N LYS A 125 -15.49 -5.05 -19.39
CA LYS A 125 -14.81 -4.70 -20.67
C LYS A 125 -13.69 -5.68 -21.02
N MET A 126 -12.97 -6.19 -20.03
CA MET A 126 -11.93 -7.20 -20.21
C MET A 126 -12.46 -8.63 -20.40
N GLY A 127 -13.79 -8.78 -20.53
CA GLY A 127 -14.42 -10.06 -20.85
C GLY A 127 -14.84 -10.89 -19.63
N PHE A 128 -14.85 -10.33 -18.42
CA PHE A 128 -15.43 -11.01 -17.27
C PHE A 128 -16.95 -11.14 -17.43
N HIS A 129 -17.44 -12.37 -17.46
CA HIS A 129 -18.86 -12.67 -17.56
C HIS A 129 -19.33 -13.54 -16.39
N CYS A 130 -20.55 -13.26 -15.94
CA CYS A 130 -21.21 -14.02 -14.89
C CYS A 130 -22.15 -15.06 -15.51
N THR A 131 -21.98 -16.34 -15.13
CA THR A 131 -22.75 -17.44 -15.73
C THR A 131 -24.15 -17.62 -15.12
N VAL A 132 -24.36 -17.19 -13.87
CA VAL A 132 -25.64 -17.43 -13.16
C VAL A 132 -26.67 -16.34 -13.49
N ASP A 133 -26.26 -15.08 -13.42
CA ASP A 133 -27.01 -13.88 -13.84
C ASP A 133 -26.02 -12.73 -14.11
N GLN A 134 -26.48 -11.49 -14.34
CA GLN A 134 -25.59 -10.35 -14.62
C GLN A 134 -24.65 -9.94 -13.46
N HIS A 135 -24.85 -10.47 -12.24
CA HIS A 135 -24.15 -10.01 -11.03
C HIS A 135 -23.58 -11.13 -10.16
N ILE A 136 -23.80 -12.40 -10.51
CA ILE A 136 -23.35 -13.57 -9.74
C ILE A 136 -22.47 -14.47 -10.60
N ALA A 137 -21.20 -14.58 -10.20
CA ALA A 137 -20.22 -15.44 -10.84
C ALA A 137 -20.03 -16.76 -10.08
N THR A 138 -19.75 -17.83 -10.81
CA THR A 138 -19.30 -19.11 -10.26
C THR A 138 -17.79 -19.11 -10.04
N LYS A 139 -17.27 -20.10 -9.28
CA LYS A 139 -15.82 -20.32 -9.18
C LYS A 139 -15.16 -20.59 -10.54
N LYS A 140 -15.90 -21.19 -11.47
CA LYS A 140 -15.39 -21.50 -12.81
C LYS A 140 -15.19 -20.21 -13.60
N ASP A 141 -16.13 -19.27 -13.51
CA ASP A 141 -16.05 -17.95 -14.15
C ASP A 141 -14.81 -17.21 -13.66
N ILE A 142 -14.61 -17.16 -12.33
CA ILE A 142 -13.47 -16.50 -11.68
C ILE A 142 -12.14 -17.16 -12.08
N ALA A 143 -12.05 -18.48 -11.96
CA ALA A 143 -10.81 -19.21 -12.24
C ALA A 143 -10.42 -19.11 -13.71
N SER A 144 -11.39 -19.18 -14.62
CA SER A 144 -11.18 -19.04 -16.06
C SER A 144 -10.71 -17.63 -16.41
N PHE A 145 -11.36 -16.60 -15.89
CA PHE A 145 -10.97 -15.21 -16.15
C PHE A 145 -9.58 -14.87 -15.61
N LEU A 146 -9.26 -15.35 -14.41
CA LEU A 146 -7.97 -15.11 -13.79
C LEU A 146 -6.85 -15.98 -14.35
N ASN A 147 -7.19 -17.00 -15.16
CA ASN A 147 -6.29 -18.05 -15.63
C ASN A 147 -5.55 -18.75 -14.49
N ILE A 148 -6.29 -19.19 -13.47
CA ILE A 148 -5.72 -19.87 -12.28
C ILE A 148 -6.39 -21.24 -12.01
N PRO A 149 -5.67 -22.17 -11.37
CA PRO A 149 -6.29 -23.39 -10.86
C PRO A 149 -7.39 -23.11 -9.83
N ILE A 150 -8.47 -23.89 -9.87
CA ILE A 150 -9.56 -23.82 -8.88
C ILE A 150 -9.03 -24.04 -7.45
N SER A 151 -7.98 -24.83 -7.27
CA SER A 151 -7.31 -25.04 -5.98
C SER A 151 -6.73 -23.74 -5.41
N THR A 152 -6.10 -22.90 -6.23
CA THR A 152 -5.58 -21.58 -5.84
C THR A 152 -6.71 -20.67 -5.39
N LEU A 153 -7.80 -20.62 -6.17
CA LEU A 153 -8.99 -19.85 -5.82
C LEU A 153 -9.63 -20.34 -4.51
N ASN A 154 -9.70 -21.66 -4.30
CA ASN A 154 -10.23 -22.23 -3.07
C ASN A 154 -9.39 -21.87 -1.85
N SER A 155 -8.07 -21.91 -1.97
CA SER A 155 -7.13 -21.50 -0.90
C SER A 155 -7.34 -20.02 -0.54
N PHE A 156 -7.47 -19.15 -1.54
CA PHE A 156 -7.77 -17.74 -1.32
C PHE A 156 -9.12 -17.54 -0.61
N LEU A 157 -10.19 -18.14 -1.14
CA LEU A 157 -11.54 -18.02 -0.56
C LEU A 157 -11.62 -18.56 0.87
N TYR A 158 -10.86 -19.60 1.20
CA TYR A 158 -10.76 -20.12 2.57
C TYR A 158 -10.15 -19.08 3.51
N LYS A 159 -9.00 -18.50 3.12
CA LYS A 159 -8.30 -17.46 3.89
C LYS A 159 -9.14 -16.19 4.08
N HIS A 160 -9.99 -15.85 3.10
CA HIS A 160 -10.82 -14.64 3.11
C HIS A 160 -12.31 -14.91 3.38
N SER A 161 -12.65 -16.06 3.97
CA SER A 161 -14.04 -16.51 4.19
C SER A 161 -14.88 -15.61 5.11
N TYR A 162 -14.23 -14.77 5.93
CA TYR A 162 -14.88 -13.79 6.79
C TYR A 162 -15.30 -12.52 6.03
N GLU A 163 -14.65 -12.24 4.89
CA GLU A 163 -14.86 -11.05 4.04
C GLU A 163 -15.67 -11.36 2.79
N ILE A 164 -15.49 -12.55 2.21
CA ILE A 164 -16.12 -12.99 0.96
C ILE A 164 -17.05 -14.15 1.28
N LYS A 165 -18.36 -13.88 1.30
CA LYS A 165 -19.37 -14.90 1.64
C LYS A 165 -19.97 -15.51 0.38
N PRO A 166 -19.92 -16.84 0.22
CA PRO A 166 -20.56 -17.50 -0.90
C PRO A 166 -22.10 -17.46 -0.78
N ILE A 167 -22.75 -17.31 -1.93
CA ILE A 167 -24.19 -17.45 -2.08
C ILE A 167 -24.48 -18.89 -2.47
N LYS A 168 -25.26 -19.62 -1.69
CA LYS A 168 -25.72 -20.96 -2.10
C LYS A 168 -26.73 -20.82 -3.23
N LEU A 169 -26.45 -21.43 -4.37
CA LEU A 169 -27.38 -21.46 -5.50
C LEU A 169 -28.39 -22.59 -5.30
N ASP A 170 -29.64 -22.33 -5.66
CA ASP A 170 -30.69 -23.35 -5.65
C ASP A 170 -30.61 -24.25 -6.88
N SER A 171 -31.20 -25.45 -6.79
CA SER A 171 -31.18 -26.44 -7.87
C SER A 171 -31.82 -25.96 -9.18
N PRO A 172 -32.90 -25.14 -9.17
CA PRO A 172 -33.42 -24.53 -10.39
C PRO A 172 -32.41 -23.61 -11.09
N ARG A 173 -31.75 -22.69 -10.36
CA ARG A 173 -30.73 -21.81 -10.95
C ARG A 173 -29.52 -22.58 -11.44
N ILE A 174 -29.06 -23.60 -10.72
CA ILE A 174 -27.92 -24.41 -11.18
C ILE A 174 -28.21 -25.07 -12.53
N ARG A 175 -29.45 -25.56 -12.71
CA ARG A 175 -29.89 -26.20 -13.95
C ARG A 175 -30.13 -25.20 -15.08
N SER A 176 -30.50 -23.96 -14.80
CA SER A 176 -30.82 -22.96 -15.83
C SER A 176 -29.63 -22.56 -16.70
N PHE A 177 -28.39 -22.70 -16.21
CA PHE A 177 -27.16 -22.50 -16.99
C PHE A 177 -26.48 -23.83 -17.38
N GLY A 178 -27.23 -24.94 -17.36
CA GLY A 178 -26.78 -26.24 -17.89
C GLY A 178 -25.84 -27.04 -16.98
N SER A 179 -25.70 -26.68 -15.69
CA SER A 179 -24.84 -27.43 -14.78
C SER A 179 -25.56 -28.66 -14.19
N LYS A 180 -24.84 -29.79 -14.15
CA LYS A 180 -25.28 -31.04 -13.52
C LYS A 180 -24.91 -31.11 -12.02
N ALA A 181 -24.33 -30.05 -11.45
CA ALA A 181 -23.93 -30.05 -10.05
C ALA A 181 -25.15 -30.11 -9.12
N SER A 182 -25.08 -30.93 -8.07
CA SER A 182 -26.14 -30.99 -7.06
C SER A 182 -26.13 -29.78 -6.11
N ARG A 183 -24.96 -29.14 -5.94
CA ARG A 183 -24.75 -27.96 -5.09
C ARG A 183 -23.69 -27.07 -5.72
N MET A 184 -23.90 -25.76 -5.69
CA MET A 184 -22.95 -24.77 -6.19
C MET A 184 -23.02 -23.47 -5.38
N ASN A 185 -21.88 -22.79 -5.30
CA ASN A 185 -21.80 -21.45 -4.72
C ASN A 185 -21.56 -20.41 -5.82
N GLY A 186 -22.27 -19.30 -5.73
CA GLY A 186 -22.03 -18.08 -6.47
C GLY A 186 -21.36 -17.01 -5.60
N TYR A 187 -20.82 -15.99 -6.26
CA TYR A 187 -20.15 -14.85 -5.64
C TYR A 187 -20.64 -13.57 -6.30
N HIS A 188 -21.00 -12.57 -5.49
CA HIS A 188 -21.42 -11.28 -6.02
C HIS A 188 -20.28 -10.58 -6.72
N LEU A 189 -20.59 -9.87 -7.81
CA LEU A 189 -19.64 -9.10 -8.62
C LEU A 189 -18.76 -8.16 -7.78
N HIS A 190 -19.31 -7.56 -6.73
CA HIS A 190 -18.55 -6.73 -5.79
C HIS A 190 -17.45 -7.51 -5.05
N ASP A 191 -17.70 -8.77 -4.67
CA ASP A 191 -16.69 -9.61 -4.02
C ASP A 191 -15.67 -10.17 -5.01
N ILE A 192 -16.03 -10.26 -6.30
CA ILE A 192 -15.09 -10.60 -7.39
C ILE A 192 -13.97 -9.56 -7.46
N VAL A 193 -14.31 -8.27 -7.35
CA VAL A 193 -13.33 -7.17 -7.36
C VAL A 193 -12.28 -7.38 -6.26
N LYS A 194 -12.70 -7.79 -5.05
CA LYS A 194 -11.78 -8.11 -3.94
C LYS A 194 -10.87 -9.30 -4.27
N ILE A 195 -11.40 -10.34 -4.92
CA ILE A 195 -10.62 -11.52 -5.34
C ILE A 195 -9.59 -11.12 -6.41
N ILE A 196 -9.99 -10.33 -7.40
CA ILE A 196 -9.12 -9.82 -8.47
C ILE A 196 -7.97 -9.00 -7.87
N PHE A 197 -8.23 -8.19 -6.84
CA PHE A 197 -7.15 -7.45 -6.18
C PHE A 197 -6.26 -8.30 -5.29
N GLY A 198 -6.79 -9.36 -4.69
CA GLY A 198 -6.05 -10.22 -3.77
C GLY A 198 -5.24 -11.35 -4.41
N ILE A 199 -5.46 -11.65 -5.68
CA ILE A 199 -4.71 -12.68 -6.43
C ILE A 199 -3.83 -11.99 -7.48
N ASP A 200 -2.56 -12.39 -7.57
CA ASP A 200 -1.62 -11.89 -8.57
C ASP A 200 -1.59 -12.81 -9.79
N THR A 201 -2.10 -12.32 -10.90
CA THR A 201 -2.03 -12.96 -12.22
C THR A 201 -1.75 -11.88 -13.27
N GLU A 202 -1.39 -12.27 -14.49
CA GLU A 202 -1.20 -11.30 -15.57
C GLU A 202 -2.46 -10.47 -15.84
N VAL A 203 -3.63 -11.09 -15.74
CA VAL A 203 -4.93 -10.43 -15.91
C VAL A 203 -5.17 -9.44 -14.77
N THR A 204 -4.90 -9.82 -13.52
CA THR A 204 -5.08 -8.88 -12.40
C THR A 204 -4.05 -7.76 -12.40
N ALA A 205 -2.83 -8.00 -12.87
CA ALA A 205 -1.81 -6.97 -13.05
C ALA A 205 -2.27 -5.92 -14.08
N ARG A 206 -2.82 -6.33 -15.22
CA ARG A 206 -3.38 -5.41 -16.22
C ARG A 206 -4.58 -4.62 -15.69
N ILE A 207 -5.51 -5.28 -14.99
CA ILE A 207 -6.65 -4.60 -14.35
C ILE A 207 -6.18 -3.58 -13.33
N LYS A 208 -5.22 -3.95 -12.47
CA LYS A 208 -4.60 -3.05 -11.49
C LYS A 208 -3.93 -1.88 -12.20
N GLN A 209 -3.25 -2.11 -13.32
CA GLN A 209 -2.58 -1.08 -14.11
C GLN A 209 -3.57 -0.12 -14.79
N GLU A 210 -4.66 -0.61 -15.37
CA GLU A 210 -5.69 0.24 -15.97
C GLU A 210 -6.51 1.00 -14.92
N MET A 211 -6.72 0.42 -13.73
CA MET A 211 -7.42 1.06 -12.61
C MET A 211 -6.61 2.17 -11.94
N PHE A 212 -5.30 1.95 -11.79
CA PHE A 212 -4.45 2.75 -10.91
C PHE A 212 -3.25 3.38 -11.64
N GLY A 213 -3.12 3.22 -12.95
CA GLY A 213 -1.91 3.61 -13.70
C GLY A 213 -0.75 2.64 -13.45
N GLN A 214 0.49 3.06 -13.73
CA GLN A 214 1.68 2.22 -13.51
C GLN A 214 1.77 1.70 -12.05
N LEU A 215 1.14 2.38 -11.09
CA LEU A 215 0.96 1.99 -9.68
C LEU A 215 0.37 0.58 -9.44
N GLY A 216 -0.39 0.02 -10.40
CA GLY A 216 -0.99 -1.32 -10.28
C GLY A 216 0.02 -2.48 -10.27
N THR A 217 1.22 -2.25 -10.81
CA THR A 217 2.30 -3.24 -10.93
C THR A 217 3.17 -3.34 -9.67
N PHE A 218 3.09 -2.35 -8.78
CA PHE A 218 4.02 -2.20 -7.65
C PHE A 218 3.65 -3.01 -6.40
N ALA A 219 2.62 -3.84 -6.49
CA ALA A 219 2.30 -4.81 -5.45
C ALA A 219 3.20 -6.06 -5.54
N LYS A 220 4.52 -5.90 -5.70
CA LYS A 220 5.52 -6.88 -5.23
C LYS A 220 6.89 -6.23 -5.02
N LEU A 221 7.41 -6.49 -3.82
CA LEU A 221 8.71 -6.07 -3.29
C LEU A 221 9.78 -7.03 -3.80
N ASP A 222 10.75 -6.54 -4.57
CA ASP A 222 12.19 -6.63 -4.26
C ASP A 222 13.08 -6.50 -5.52
N SER A 223 14.10 -5.64 -5.37
CA SER A 223 15.10 -5.18 -6.35
C SER A 223 14.57 -4.48 -7.61
N ARG A 224 14.78 -3.16 -7.68
CA ARG A 224 14.58 -2.38 -8.91
C ARG A 224 15.92 -2.11 -9.59
N SER A 225 16.02 -2.30 -10.89
CA SER A 225 17.18 -1.86 -11.68
C SER A 225 17.16 -0.32 -11.88
N GLU A 226 18.27 0.28 -12.32
CA GLU A 226 18.34 1.72 -12.62
C GLU A 226 17.31 2.14 -13.69
N ILE A 227 17.11 1.29 -14.70
CA ILE A 227 16.11 1.50 -15.76
C ILE A 227 14.68 1.52 -15.18
N GLU A 228 14.40 0.69 -14.18
CA GLU A 228 13.11 0.69 -13.48
C GLU A 228 12.95 1.95 -12.60
N TRP A 229 14.01 2.42 -11.96
CA TRP A 229 13.97 3.68 -11.19
C TRP A 229 13.65 4.88 -12.06
N ARG A 230 14.20 4.93 -13.28
CA ARG A 230 13.89 6.00 -14.22
C ARG A 230 12.38 6.08 -14.51
N SER A 231 11.72 4.94 -14.75
CA SER A 231 10.27 4.93 -15.00
C SER A 231 9.48 5.40 -13.76
N VAL A 232 9.85 4.89 -12.59
CA VAL A 232 9.21 5.24 -11.31
C VAL A 232 9.35 6.72 -11.01
N LEU A 233 10.56 7.27 -11.11
CA LEU A 233 10.84 8.66 -10.77
C LEU A 233 10.20 9.61 -11.78
N LYS A 234 10.15 9.23 -13.06
CA LYS A 234 9.41 10.00 -14.09
C LYS A 234 7.91 10.08 -13.79
N GLU A 235 7.33 9.03 -13.22
CA GLU A 235 5.91 9.03 -12.80
C GLU A 235 5.71 9.89 -11.54
N ILE A 236 6.56 9.72 -10.52
CA ILE A 236 6.51 10.49 -9.27
C ILE A 236 6.67 11.99 -9.52
N PHE A 237 7.55 12.37 -10.45
CA PHE A 237 7.85 13.76 -10.79
C PHE A 237 7.20 14.19 -12.10
N SER A 238 6.08 13.57 -12.49
CA SER A 238 5.41 13.83 -13.78
C SER A 238 4.97 15.29 -13.96
N ASP A 239 4.70 16.00 -12.87
CA ASP A 239 4.34 17.42 -12.85
C ASP A 239 5.54 18.37 -12.65
N PHE A 240 6.77 17.84 -12.65
CA PHE A 240 8.02 18.60 -12.51
C PHE A 240 8.92 18.42 -13.73
N ASP A 241 9.88 19.33 -13.91
CA ASP A 241 10.91 19.24 -14.96
C ASP A 241 11.98 18.17 -14.63
N PHE A 242 11.55 16.91 -14.58
CA PHE A 242 12.39 15.74 -14.27
C PHE A 242 13.38 15.45 -15.41
N LYS A 243 14.67 15.59 -15.11
CA LYS A 243 15.77 15.37 -16.06
C LYS A 243 16.56 14.13 -15.68
N CYS A 244 16.96 13.36 -16.68
CA CYS A 244 17.87 12.22 -16.51
C CYS A 244 19.27 12.59 -17.05
N ASN A 245 20.33 12.07 -16.43
CA ASN A 245 21.72 12.28 -16.83
C ASN A 245 22.02 13.77 -17.08
N HIS A 246 21.68 14.60 -16.09
CA HIS A 246 21.71 16.04 -16.22
C HIS A 246 23.06 16.61 -15.75
N PRO A 247 23.72 17.47 -16.55
CA PRO A 247 24.93 18.16 -16.11
C PRO A 247 24.58 19.30 -15.14
N ILE A 248 25.27 19.34 -14.00
CA ILE A 248 25.13 20.35 -12.95
C ILE A 248 26.39 21.22 -12.89
N GLY A 249 26.16 22.53 -12.81
CA GLY A 249 27.21 23.53 -12.59
C GLY A 249 28.14 23.76 -13.79
N LYS A 250 29.07 24.70 -13.61
CA LYS A 250 30.01 25.15 -14.66
C LYS A 250 30.93 24.03 -15.17
N TYR A 251 31.20 23.04 -14.33
CA TYR A 251 32.08 21.91 -14.63
C TYR A 251 31.35 20.69 -15.24
N ARG A 252 30.02 20.79 -15.47
CA ARG A 252 29.17 19.75 -16.09
C ARG A 252 29.25 18.40 -15.37
N TYR A 253 29.10 18.41 -14.05
CA TYR A 253 29.00 17.18 -13.26
C TYR A 253 27.66 16.49 -13.50
N TYR A 254 27.68 15.25 -13.97
CA TYR A 254 26.44 14.53 -14.28
C TYR A 254 25.84 13.91 -13.02
N VAL A 255 24.54 14.12 -12.85
CA VAL A 255 23.71 13.38 -11.88
C VAL A 255 22.70 12.53 -12.64
N ASP A 256 22.38 11.36 -12.10
CA ASP A 256 21.49 10.40 -12.77
C ASP A 256 20.08 10.98 -12.95
N TYR A 257 19.58 11.67 -11.92
CA TYR A 257 18.30 12.37 -11.98
C TYR A 257 18.35 13.73 -11.29
N PHE A 258 17.62 14.69 -11.87
CA PHE A 258 17.54 16.06 -11.38
C PHE A 258 16.11 16.59 -11.46
N VAL A 259 15.68 17.27 -10.40
CA VAL A 259 14.39 17.97 -10.31
C VAL A 259 14.66 19.42 -9.90
N PRO A 260 14.72 20.36 -10.86
CA PRO A 260 15.12 21.75 -10.63
C PRO A 260 14.26 22.46 -9.58
N GLU A 261 12.94 22.29 -9.65
CA GLU A 261 11.96 22.98 -8.80
C GLU A 261 12.07 22.57 -7.34
N LEU A 262 12.54 21.34 -7.09
CA LEU A 262 12.79 20.80 -5.75
C LEU A 262 14.24 20.98 -5.31
N GLN A 263 15.08 21.59 -6.17
CA GLN A 263 16.53 21.70 -5.97
C GLN A 263 17.15 20.36 -5.59
N LEU A 264 16.75 19.29 -6.28
CA LEU A 264 16.99 17.91 -5.86
C LEU A 264 17.81 17.15 -6.91
N CYS A 265 18.92 16.56 -6.47
CA CYS A 265 19.74 15.63 -7.22
C CYS A 265 19.62 14.22 -6.64
N LEU A 266 19.48 13.22 -7.50
CA LEU A 266 19.43 11.80 -7.13
C LEU A 266 20.51 11.03 -7.90
N GLU A 267 21.29 10.22 -7.19
CA GLU A 267 22.29 9.31 -7.77
C GLU A 267 21.97 7.86 -7.36
N CYS A 268 21.70 7.01 -8.35
CA CYS A 268 21.40 5.59 -8.20
C CYS A 268 22.68 4.79 -8.43
N ASN A 269 23.11 4.01 -7.44
CA ASN A 269 24.37 3.27 -7.48
C ASN A 269 25.63 4.14 -7.59
N GLY A 270 25.55 5.44 -7.34
CA GLY A 270 26.70 6.33 -7.20
C GLY A 270 27.44 6.14 -5.88
N TYR A 271 28.01 4.94 -5.65
CA TYR A 271 28.74 4.63 -4.42
C TYR A 271 30.17 5.14 -4.41
N ASP A 272 30.69 5.26 -3.20
CA ASP A 272 32.03 5.76 -2.91
C ASP A 272 33.16 4.73 -3.17
N CYS A 273 32.93 3.72 -4.03
CA CYS A 273 33.78 2.52 -4.09
C CYS A 273 33.91 1.85 -5.48
N HIS A 274 33.62 2.55 -6.58
CA HIS A 274 33.85 2.03 -7.93
C HIS A 274 35.35 1.94 -8.28
N ARG A 275 35.75 1.06 -9.22
CA ARG A 275 37.17 0.86 -9.60
C ARG A 275 37.90 2.14 -10.06
N SER A 276 37.17 3.13 -10.55
CA SER A 276 37.66 4.44 -10.99
C SER A 276 37.31 5.57 -10.00
N TYR A 277 36.95 5.23 -8.77
CA TYR A 277 36.57 6.18 -7.73
C TYR A 277 37.79 6.97 -7.22
N ASP A 278 37.77 8.28 -7.46
CA ASP A 278 38.72 9.24 -6.91
C ASP A 278 38.05 9.98 -5.77
N ALA A 279 38.38 9.60 -4.53
CA ALA A 279 37.76 10.13 -3.32
C ALA A 279 37.87 11.65 -3.20
N GLN A 280 38.94 12.25 -3.74
CA GLN A 280 39.16 13.68 -3.66
C GLN A 280 38.24 14.41 -4.64
N LYS A 281 38.18 13.96 -5.90
CA LYS A 281 37.28 14.53 -6.93
C LYS A 281 35.81 14.35 -6.59
N GLU A 282 35.46 13.24 -5.96
CA GLU A 282 34.07 12.93 -5.57
C GLU A 282 33.59 13.81 -4.43
N LYS A 283 34.49 14.10 -3.46
CA LYS A 283 34.22 15.05 -2.39
C LYS A 283 34.07 16.48 -2.91
N GLU A 284 34.90 16.87 -3.87
CA GLU A 284 34.78 18.16 -4.56
C GLU A 284 33.46 18.26 -5.34
N ARG A 285 33.09 17.22 -6.09
CA ARG A 285 31.80 17.17 -6.81
C ARG A 285 30.62 17.30 -5.85
N GLU A 286 30.63 16.54 -4.76
CA GLU A 286 29.57 16.61 -3.73
C GLU A 286 29.44 18.01 -3.15
N GLN A 287 30.56 18.66 -2.81
CA GLN A 287 30.54 20.04 -2.32
C GLN A 287 29.94 21.00 -3.35
N ILE A 288 30.29 20.88 -4.62
CA ILE A 288 29.78 21.74 -5.69
C ILE A 288 28.28 21.53 -5.93
N ILE A 289 27.80 20.28 -5.93
CA ILE A 289 26.37 19.99 -6.09
C ILE A 289 25.59 20.53 -4.88
N THR A 290 26.09 20.26 -3.67
CA THR A 290 25.38 20.60 -2.43
C THR A 290 25.31 22.10 -2.15
N GLN A 291 26.15 22.94 -2.79
CA GLN A 291 26.03 24.40 -2.68
C GLN A 291 24.62 24.92 -2.99
N ASN A 292 23.92 24.31 -3.95
CA ASN A 292 22.62 24.78 -4.42
C ASN A 292 21.52 23.72 -4.37
N TYR A 293 21.88 22.45 -4.12
CA TYR A 293 20.95 21.32 -4.25
C TYR A 293 21.03 20.37 -3.06
N GLY A 294 19.94 19.67 -2.78
CA GLY A 294 19.93 18.50 -1.91
C GLY A 294 20.36 17.26 -2.72
N LEU A 295 21.29 16.47 -2.20
CA LEU A 295 21.80 15.28 -2.88
C LEU A 295 21.38 14.00 -2.15
N ILE A 296 20.70 13.10 -2.84
CA ILE A 296 20.41 11.75 -2.32
C ILE A 296 21.15 10.72 -3.15
N ARG A 297 22.00 9.94 -2.49
CA ARG A 297 22.66 8.79 -3.10
C ARG A 297 22.03 7.50 -2.59
N PHE A 298 21.62 6.59 -3.46
CA PHE A 298 20.87 5.41 -3.05
C PHE A 298 21.24 4.16 -3.83
N HIS A 299 21.08 3.01 -3.17
CA HIS A 299 21.29 1.72 -3.82
C HIS A 299 20.05 1.34 -4.65
N HIS A 300 20.20 0.75 -5.84
CA HIS A 300 19.06 0.36 -6.69
C HIS A 300 18.06 -0.59 -5.99
N LYS A 301 18.55 -1.47 -5.11
CA LYS A 301 17.75 -2.29 -4.17
C LYS A 301 17.04 -1.53 -3.03
N VAL A 302 17.17 -0.21 -2.91
CA VAL A 302 16.49 0.56 -1.85
C VAL A 302 14.97 0.42 -1.99
N LYS A 303 14.25 0.38 -0.86
CA LYS A 303 12.79 0.41 -0.90
C LYS A 303 12.32 1.80 -1.33
N LEU A 304 11.27 1.87 -2.16
CA LEU A 304 10.70 3.14 -2.64
C LEU A 304 10.39 4.10 -1.51
N GLU A 305 9.90 3.57 -0.40
CA GLU A 305 9.40 4.40 0.68
C GLU A 305 10.54 5.00 1.49
N THR A 306 11.69 4.30 1.53
CA THR A 306 12.93 4.86 2.05
C THR A 306 13.43 6.00 1.17
N LEU A 307 13.37 5.86 -0.16
CA LEU A 307 13.78 6.92 -1.09
C LEU A 307 12.84 8.14 -1.01
N VAL A 308 11.53 7.93 -1.03
CA VAL A 308 10.53 9.01 -0.90
C VAL A 308 10.68 9.73 0.44
N ASN A 309 10.88 9.00 1.54
CA ASN A 309 11.13 9.63 2.84
C ASN A 309 12.40 10.48 2.87
N ALA A 310 13.45 10.09 2.12
CA ALA A 310 14.66 10.90 2.00
C ALA A 310 14.40 12.15 1.16
N ILE A 311 13.66 12.03 0.05
CA ILE A 311 13.24 13.14 -0.81
C ILE A 311 12.46 14.20 -0.02
N LEU A 312 11.58 13.78 0.88
CA LEU A 312 10.81 14.71 1.72
C LEU A 312 11.64 15.40 2.82
N LYS A 313 12.78 14.83 3.19
CA LYS A 313 13.63 15.32 4.29
C LYS A 313 14.82 16.15 3.83
N ILE A 314 15.27 15.92 2.60
CA ILE A 314 16.46 16.56 2.06
C ILE A 314 16.25 18.07 1.92
N LYS A 315 17.29 18.83 2.24
CA LYS A 315 17.34 20.28 2.01
C LYS A 315 18.54 20.62 1.12
N PRO A 316 18.50 21.74 0.38
CA PRO A 316 19.71 22.29 -0.23
C PRO A 316 20.84 22.41 0.80
N GLY A 317 22.08 22.08 0.41
CA GLY A 317 23.20 22.04 1.35
C GLY A 317 23.37 20.72 2.11
N SER A 318 22.54 19.71 1.87
CA SER A 318 22.59 18.43 2.60
C SER A 318 22.70 17.22 1.70
N VAL A 319 23.25 16.14 2.26
CA VAL A 319 23.42 14.85 1.58
C VAL A 319 22.80 13.74 2.42
N ILE A 320 21.95 12.91 1.80
CA ILE A 320 21.42 11.69 2.41
C ILE A 320 21.94 10.48 1.61
N ARG A 321 22.61 9.56 2.30
CA ARG A 321 23.09 8.30 1.71
C ARG A 321 22.21 7.14 2.19
N LEU A 322 21.64 6.39 1.26
CA LEU A 322 20.73 5.27 1.50
C LEU A 322 21.39 3.93 1.18
N TYR A 323 22.63 3.75 1.64
CA TYR A 323 23.39 2.51 1.49
C TYR A 323 24.42 2.33 2.63
N ASP A 324 24.72 1.07 2.97
CA ASP A 324 25.79 0.70 3.91
C ASP A 324 27.14 0.72 3.19
N GLN A 325 28.02 1.67 3.51
CA GLN A 325 29.38 1.74 2.93
C GLN A 325 30.20 0.45 3.18
N GLU A 326 30.00 -0.22 4.32
CA GLU A 326 30.72 -1.46 4.67
C GLU A 326 30.30 -2.68 3.85
N LYS A 327 29.07 -2.72 3.32
CA LYS A 327 28.54 -3.87 2.56
C LYS A 327 28.84 -3.81 1.06
N ILE A 328 29.07 -2.62 0.52
CA ILE A 328 29.28 -2.45 -0.92
C ILE A 328 30.73 -2.78 -1.32
N ALA A 329 31.69 -2.67 -0.40
CA ALA A 329 33.08 -3.06 -0.64
C ALA A 329 33.31 -4.58 -0.84
N GLN A 330 32.26 -5.41 -0.71
CA GLN A 330 32.31 -6.87 -0.86
C GLN A 330 31.57 -7.39 -2.12
N THR A 331 31.05 -6.49 -2.95
CA THR A 331 30.48 -6.77 -4.27
C THR A 331 31.30 -6.07 -5.33
#